data_AF-M2S8A7-F1
#
_entry.id   AF-M2S8A7-F1
#
_cell.length_a   1.000
_cell.length_b   1.000
_cell.length_c   1.000
_cell.angle_alpha   90.00
_cell.angle_beta   90.00
_cell.angle_gamma   90.00
#
_symmetry.space_group_name_H-M   'P 1'
#
loop_
_entity.id
_entity.type
_entity.pdbx_description
1 polymer ?
#
loop_
_entity_poly.entity_id
_entity_poly.type
_entity_poly.pdbx_seq_one_letter_code
_entity_poly.pdbx_strand_id
1 'polypeptide(L)'
;MTEPFPPLNGGLPQNPVSNSAPRRRRKSSALGADVPGDVDVPSLATYRSVTPPLHSPVTMDSKSDKSGRRSKRKTTRRYLSKAKRMCIRHTWLFPLVLTLTIISLYLVYPYSSNPLSACLFLSYPLARDDPLIPAHVRADPNAPLHYGKGGRDFAFVGFYTIVLSFTREFCMQRLIRPIALHFGIRKRDKQSRFMEQAYTALYFAIYGPFGVWIMSRTPVWYFNTTGMYEGFPHRTHEAVVKAYYLLQASYWAQQAIVLMLMLEKPRKDFKELVAHHIITVSLIWLSYRFHFTYMGIAVYITHDISDFFLASSKCLNYIDSPIVTPYFFVFMLVWGYGRHYINLKIIWSVLTAFKTVGPFELNWETQQYKCWISQYITLGLLASLQAVNLIWGFLICRIAYRFAVYKDMEDDRSEYEPTDEETEAKEKLIREDGAEKETKEQMDKVEQMAPVTPTPAHPVAVEQDSIGSRVKQRKSGKQ
;
A
#
# COMPACT_ATOMS: atom_id res chain seq x y z
N MET A 1 -30.53 76.94 0.32
CA MET A 1 -30.17 75.67 -0.34
C MET A 1 -31.27 74.68 0.03
N THR A 2 -32.39 74.74 -0.71
CA THR A 2 -32.71 73.78 -1.81
C THR A 2 -33.03 72.41 -1.18
N GLU A 3 -34.22 72.17 -0.61
CA GLU A 3 -35.55 72.01 -1.28
C GLU A 3 -35.54 70.80 -2.26
N PRO A 4 -36.68 70.13 -2.53
CA PRO A 4 -37.47 69.27 -1.63
C PRO A 4 -37.87 67.91 -2.28
N PHE A 5 -38.62 67.06 -1.55
CA PHE A 5 -39.50 66.02 -2.12
C PHE A 5 -40.64 66.65 -2.97
N PRO A 6 -41.20 65.93 -3.97
CA PRO A 6 -42.66 65.60 -3.93
C PRO A 6 -43.01 64.28 -4.69
N PRO A 7 -44.29 63.89 -4.93
CA PRO A 7 -45.32 63.49 -3.97
C PRO A 7 -46.12 62.21 -4.37
N LEU A 8 -47.15 61.90 -3.57
CA LEU A 8 -48.14 60.82 -3.58
C LEU A 8 -49.29 60.95 -4.62
N ASN A 9 -49.92 59.82 -4.96
CA ASN A 9 -51.38 59.55 -5.09
C ASN A 9 -51.55 58.16 -5.77
N GLY A 10 -52.47 57.24 -5.48
CA GLY A 10 -53.76 57.26 -4.79
C GLY A 10 -54.72 56.38 -5.61
N GLY A 11 -55.41 55.41 -4.99
CA GLY A 11 -56.62 54.77 -5.56
C GLY A 11 -56.53 53.33 -6.09
N LEU A 12 -57.12 52.38 -5.35
CA LEU A 12 -57.95 51.30 -5.90
C LEU A 12 -59.25 51.92 -6.48
N PRO A 13 -60.11 51.27 -7.31
CA PRO A 13 -60.22 49.82 -7.62
C PRO A 13 -60.45 49.47 -9.11
N GLN A 14 -60.36 48.18 -9.48
CA GLN A 14 -61.35 47.42 -10.28
C GLN A 14 -60.74 46.12 -10.84
N ASN A 15 -61.28 45.00 -10.35
CA ASN A 15 -61.38 43.71 -11.05
C ASN A 15 -62.41 43.87 -12.20
N PRO A 16 -62.42 43.03 -13.28
CA PRO A 16 -62.53 41.58 -13.09
C PRO A 16 -62.01 40.63 -14.21
N VAL A 17 -61.99 39.34 -13.81
CA VAL A 17 -62.05 38.08 -14.59
C VAL A 17 -60.80 37.57 -15.31
N SER A 18 -60.17 36.52 -14.76
CA SER A 18 -60.31 35.16 -15.31
C SER A 18 -59.67 34.04 -14.46
N ASN A 19 -60.53 33.08 -14.10
CA ASN A 19 -60.34 31.64 -13.95
C ASN A 19 -59.31 31.02 -12.97
N SER A 20 -59.85 30.73 -11.77
CA SER A 20 -60.02 29.38 -11.21
C SER A 20 -58.85 28.38 -11.24
N ALA A 21 -57.99 28.47 -10.23
CA ALA A 21 -57.11 27.36 -9.82
C ALA A 21 -57.85 26.37 -8.88
N PRO A 22 -57.84 25.05 -9.15
CA PRO A 22 -58.45 24.08 -8.26
C PRO A 22 -57.51 23.63 -7.14
N ARG A 23 -58.00 23.78 -5.90
CA ARG A 23 -57.48 23.18 -4.66
C ARG A 23 -57.61 21.66 -4.72
N ARG A 24 -56.52 20.90 -4.49
CA ARG A 24 -56.59 19.43 -4.26
C ARG A 24 -55.91 18.99 -2.97
N ARG A 25 -56.74 18.89 -1.93
CA ARG A 25 -56.88 17.85 -0.90
C ARG A 25 -55.81 16.73 -0.90
N ARG A 26 -54.99 16.65 0.15
CA ARG A 26 -54.20 15.43 0.46
C ARG A 26 -55.06 14.45 1.24
N LYS A 27 -55.20 13.23 0.70
CA LYS A 27 -55.94 12.10 1.25
C LYS A 27 -55.14 11.43 2.39
N SER A 28 -55.90 10.91 3.33
CA SER A 28 -55.54 9.94 4.37
C SER A 28 -55.16 8.56 3.80
N SER A 29 -54.27 7.87 4.54
CA SER A 29 -54.46 6.57 5.23
C SER A 29 -53.48 5.43 4.91
N ALA A 30 -52.98 4.86 6.01
CA ALA A 30 -52.75 3.43 6.31
C ALA A 30 -51.39 2.76 6.00
N LEU A 31 -50.91 2.05 7.04
CA LEU A 31 -49.81 1.06 7.15
C LEU A 31 -48.37 1.64 7.19
N GLY A 32 -47.50 1.27 8.14
CA GLY A 32 -47.55 0.28 9.22
C GLY A 32 -46.13 0.09 9.80
N ALA A 33 -46.09 -0.42 11.03
CA ALA A 33 -44.93 -0.98 11.75
C ALA A 33 -43.83 -0.03 12.25
N ASP A 34 -43.78 0.03 13.58
CA ASP A 34 -42.78 0.65 14.45
C ASP A 34 -41.34 0.23 14.15
N VAL A 35 -40.44 1.21 14.25
CA VAL A 35 -39.00 0.99 14.41
C VAL A 35 -38.73 0.83 15.92
N PRO A 36 -38.12 -0.27 16.41
CA PRO A 36 -37.80 -0.44 17.82
C PRO A 36 -36.69 0.54 18.25
N GLY A 37 -37.11 1.70 18.77
CA GLY A 37 -36.24 2.65 19.47
C GLY A 37 -36.15 2.28 20.94
N ASP A 38 -35.09 1.56 21.31
CA ASP A 38 -34.78 1.18 22.68
C ASP A 38 -34.15 2.39 23.42
N VAL A 39 -34.98 3.24 24.04
CA VAL A 39 -34.57 4.33 24.92
C VAL A 39 -35.26 4.26 26.29
N ASP A 40 -35.06 3.16 27.00
CA ASP A 40 -35.33 3.11 28.44
C ASP A 40 -34.18 3.76 29.23
N VAL A 41 -34.30 5.07 29.44
CA VAL A 41 -33.61 5.78 30.52
C VAL A 41 -34.68 6.39 31.43
N PRO A 42 -34.86 5.90 32.67
CA PRO A 42 -35.84 6.47 33.57
C PRO A 42 -35.42 7.89 34.00
N SER A 43 -36.33 8.84 33.79
CA SER A 43 -36.23 10.23 34.26
C SER A 43 -36.30 10.30 35.78
N LEU A 44 -35.35 11.00 36.39
CA LEU A 44 -35.13 11.16 37.83
C LEU A 44 -36.05 12.24 38.45
N ALA A 45 -37.36 12.18 38.20
CA ALA A 45 -38.30 13.23 38.63
C ALA A 45 -39.58 12.78 39.37
N THR A 46 -39.79 11.48 39.61
CA THR A 46 -41.03 10.99 40.26
C THR A 46 -40.82 10.28 41.61
N TYR A 47 -39.69 10.51 42.27
CA TYR A 47 -39.46 9.97 43.61
C TYR A 47 -39.89 10.97 44.69
N ARG A 48 -41.19 10.98 45.03
CA ARG A 48 -41.76 11.25 46.37
C ARG A 48 -43.26 11.48 46.26
N SER A 49 -44.06 10.54 46.77
CA SER A 49 -45.00 10.80 47.88
C SER A 49 -46.09 9.70 47.98
N VAL A 50 -46.40 9.36 49.23
CA VAL A 50 -47.65 8.75 49.74
C VAL A 50 -47.77 7.20 49.75
N THR A 51 -48.36 6.77 50.87
CA THR A 51 -48.44 5.50 51.62
C THR A 51 -49.24 4.33 51.00
N PRO A 52 -49.11 3.08 51.49
CA PRO A 52 -49.69 1.86 50.89
C PRO A 52 -51.01 1.41 51.56
N PRO A 53 -51.79 0.54 50.87
CA PRO A 53 -52.45 -0.58 51.57
C PRO A 53 -52.20 -1.91 50.82
N LEU A 54 -51.68 -2.95 51.48
CA LEU A 54 -52.34 -3.98 52.30
C LEU A 54 -52.98 -5.11 51.47
N HIS A 55 -52.18 -6.14 51.14
CA HIS A 55 -52.51 -7.56 51.31
C HIS A 55 -51.27 -8.46 51.10
N SER A 56 -51.15 -9.40 52.04
CA SER A 56 -50.23 -10.52 52.31
C SER A 56 -49.88 -11.51 51.16
N PRO A 57 -48.96 -12.49 51.32
CA PRO A 57 -48.03 -12.75 52.44
C PRO A 57 -46.55 -12.85 52.03
N VAL A 58 -45.75 -12.85 53.09
CA VAL A 58 -44.33 -13.16 53.20
C VAL A 58 -43.99 -14.53 52.60
N THR A 59 -43.03 -14.55 51.67
CA THR A 59 -42.03 -15.62 51.57
C THR A 59 -40.66 -14.97 51.70
N MET A 60 -40.12 -14.98 52.91
CA MET A 60 -38.68 -14.87 53.09
C MET A 60 -38.09 -16.21 52.66
N ASP A 61 -37.39 -16.21 51.53
CA ASP A 61 -36.20 -17.04 51.45
C ASP A 61 -35.04 -16.28 50.80
N SER A 62 -33.87 -16.75 51.16
CA SER A 62 -32.70 -15.99 51.50
C SER A 62 -31.64 -16.00 50.39
N LYS A 63 -30.66 -15.09 50.56
CA LYS A 63 -29.26 -15.15 50.08
C LYS A 63 -28.87 -14.47 48.76
N SER A 64 -28.35 -13.26 48.97
CA SER A 64 -26.98 -12.82 48.67
C SER A 64 -26.54 -12.56 47.22
N ASP A 65 -26.21 -11.29 46.99
CA ASP A 65 -24.96 -10.81 46.38
C ASP A 65 -24.49 -11.41 45.05
N LYS A 66 -25.00 -10.84 43.95
CA LYS A 66 -24.25 -10.79 42.67
C LYS A 66 -24.42 -9.45 41.93
N SER A 67 -24.36 -8.30 42.61
CA SER A 67 -24.37 -6.99 41.91
C SER A 67 -22.96 -6.49 41.52
N GLY A 68 -21.90 -6.90 42.24
CA GLY A 68 -20.54 -6.38 42.05
C GLY A 68 -19.82 -6.83 40.77
N ARG A 69 -20.15 -8.01 40.22
CA ARG A 69 -19.45 -8.59 39.04
C ARG A 69 -19.99 -8.05 37.70
N ARG A 70 -21.27 -7.65 37.66
CA ARG A 70 -21.94 -7.13 36.45
C ARG A 70 -21.62 -5.65 36.20
N SER A 71 -21.42 -4.87 37.26
CA SER A 71 -21.03 -3.45 37.19
C SER A 71 -19.60 -3.26 36.68
N LYS A 72 -18.61 -3.98 37.25
CA LYS A 72 -17.21 -3.95 36.80
C LYS A 72 -17.04 -4.37 35.33
N ARG A 73 -17.84 -5.33 34.84
CA ARG A 73 -17.81 -5.79 33.44
C ARG A 73 -18.34 -4.75 32.44
N LYS A 74 -19.31 -3.91 32.84
CA LYS A 74 -19.81 -2.80 32.00
C LYS A 74 -18.80 -1.64 31.93
N THR A 75 -18.11 -1.32 33.02
CA THR A 75 -17.07 -0.29 33.04
C THR A 75 -15.81 -0.72 32.29
N THR A 76 -15.30 -1.93 32.48
CA THR A 76 -14.13 -2.42 31.71
C THR A 76 -14.40 -2.46 30.22
N ARG A 77 -15.59 -2.90 29.79
CA ARG A 77 -16.00 -2.88 28.37
C ARG A 77 -16.09 -1.45 27.81
N ARG A 78 -16.51 -0.47 28.61
CA ARG A 78 -16.49 0.95 28.23
C ARG A 78 -15.07 1.48 28.06
N TYR A 79 -14.15 1.21 28.99
CA TYR A 79 -12.73 1.58 28.84
C TYR A 79 -12.08 0.90 27.64
N LEU A 80 -12.31 -0.40 27.44
CA LEU A 80 -11.81 -1.15 26.28
C LEU A 80 -12.35 -0.56 24.96
N SER A 81 -13.63 -0.17 24.93
CA SER A 81 -14.22 0.47 23.74
C SER A 81 -13.67 1.87 23.47
N LYS A 82 -13.30 2.62 24.52
CA LYS A 82 -12.63 3.93 24.39
C LYS A 82 -11.18 3.74 23.92
N ALA A 83 -10.44 2.80 24.52
CA ALA A 83 -9.09 2.44 24.11
C ALA A 83 -9.06 1.96 22.65
N LYS A 84 -9.97 1.05 22.25
CA LYS A 84 -10.13 0.60 20.86
C LYS A 84 -10.36 1.78 19.91
N ARG A 85 -11.26 2.72 20.26
CA ARG A 85 -11.49 3.94 19.46
C ARG A 85 -10.26 4.84 19.38
N MET A 86 -9.48 4.97 20.46
CA MET A 86 -8.23 5.73 20.42
C MET A 86 -7.16 5.05 19.56
N CYS A 87 -7.01 3.72 19.63
CA CYS A 87 -6.07 2.99 18.78
C CYS A 87 -6.48 3.02 17.30
N ILE A 88 -7.78 3.03 16.99
CA ILE A 88 -8.26 3.20 15.61
C ILE A 88 -8.00 4.63 15.11
N ARG A 89 -8.12 5.64 15.98
CA ARG A 89 -7.88 7.05 15.64
C ARG A 89 -6.38 7.38 15.52
N HIS A 90 -5.56 6.73 16.32
CA HIS A 90 -4.11 6.86 16.36
C HIS A 90 -3.50 5.47 16.23
N THR A 91 -3.39 5.00 14.99
CA THR A 91 -2.82 3.69 14.64
C THR A 91 -1.43 3.45 15.23
N TRP A 92 -0.63 4.50 15.48
CA TRP A 92 0.68 4.41 16.15
C TRP A 92 0.60 4.03 17.64
N LEU A 93 -0.55 4.20 18.32
CA LEU A 93 -0.68 3.89 19.75
C LEU A 93 -0.52 2.39 20.02
N PHE A 94 -1.06 1.53 19.16
CA PHE A 94 -1.00 0.08 19.41
C PHE A 94 0.44 -0.46 19.34
N PRO A 95 1.21 -0.20 18.25
CA PRO A 95 2.63 -0.56 18.21
C PRO A 95 3.45 0.12 19.31
N LEU A 96 3.16 1.38 19.66
CA LEU A 96 3.85 2.08 20.75
C LEU A 96 3.65 1.38 22.10
N VAL A 97 2.41 1.03 22.45
CA VAL A 97 2.11 0.34 23.72
C VAL A 97 2.83 -1.01 23.76
N LEU A 98 2.87 -1.74 22.65
CA LEU A 98 3.57 -3.02 22.57
C LEU A 98 5.09 -2.84 22.77
N THR A 99 5.71 -1.87 22.08
CA THR A 99 7.12 -1.52 22.24
C THR A 99 7.45 -1.13 23.68
N LEU A 100 6.67 -0.22 24.28
CA LEU A 100 6.87 0.24 25.65
C LEU A 100 6.67 -0.88 26.66
N THR A 101 5.73 -1.81 26.41
CA THR A 101 5.52 -2.98 27.29
C THR A 101 6.76 -3.87 27.29
N ILE A 102 7.33 -4.18 26.12
CA ILE A 102 8.53 -5.01 26.01
C ILE A 102 9.73 -4.33 26.69
N ILE A 103 9.93 -3.02 26.46
CA ILE A 103 10.99 -2.25 27.11
C ILE A 103 10.78 -2.22 28.63
N SER A 104 9.56 -1.99 29.11
CA SER A 104 9.26 -1.95 30.54
C SER A 104 9.51 -3.30 31.22
N LEU A 105 9.11 -4.41 30.58
CA LEU A 105 9.39 -5.76 31.08
C LEU A 105 10.89 -6.07 31.12
N TYR A 106 11.68 -5.52 30.20
CA TYR A 106 13.13 -5.60 30.28
C TYR A 106 13.69 -4.77 31.45
N LEU A 107 13.20 -3.54 31.66
CA LEU A 107 13.66 -2.66 32.74
C LEU A 107 13.35 -3.21 34.14
N VAL A 108 12.33 -4.06 34.29
CA VAL A 108 12.04 -4.77 35.56
C VAL A 108 13.18 -5.74 35.91
N TYR A 109 13.83 -6.34 34.92
CA TYR A 109 14.96 -7.26 35.13
C TYR A 109 16.03 -7.05 34.03
N PRO A 110 16.86 -6.01 34.16
CA PRO A 110 17.77 -5.53 33.11
C PRO A 110 19.09 -6.34 33.09
N TYR A 111 18.98 -7.66 33.07
CA TYR A 111 20.12 -8.57 32.98
C TYR A 111 20.14 -9.29 31.63
N SER A 112 21.33 -9.69 31.17
CA SER A 112 21.52 -10.45 29.92
C SER A 112 20.83 -11.82 29.93
N SER A 113 20.48 -12.34 31.11
CA SER A 113 19.67 -13.55 31.29
C SER A 113 18.21 -13.38 30.91
N ASN A 114 17.70 -12.14 30.80
CA ASN A 114 16.32 -11.88 30.42
C ASN A 114 16.10 -12.30 28.96
N PRO A 115 15.08 -13.13 28.62
CA PRO A 115 14.77 -13.46 27.24
C PRO A 115 14.47 -12.23 26.37
N LEU A 116 13.97 -11.14 26.97
CA LEU A 116 13.70 -9.87 26.27
C LEU A 116 14.97 -9.10 25.90
N SER A 117 16.13 -9.43 26.49
CA SER A 117 17.40 -8.84 26.05
C SER A 117 17.70 -9.15 24.59
N ALA A 118 17.29 -10.33 24.10
CA ALA A 118 17.43 -10.75 22.71
C ALA A 118 16.58 -9.91 21.74
N CYS A 119 15.52 -9.27 22.23
CA CYS A 119 14.70 -8.35 21.43
C CYS A 119 15.40 -7.00 21.24
N LEU A 120 16.09 -6.51 22.28
CA LEU A 120 16.65 -5.16 22.33
C LEU A 120 18.09 -5.08 21.81
N PHE A 121 18.89 -6.12 22.05
CA PHE A 121 20.32 -6.12 21.76
C PHE A 121 20.70 -7.27 20.83
N LEU A 122 21.82 -7.08 20.13
CA LEU A 122 22.39 -8.14 19.29
C LEU A 122 22.74 -9.36 20.16
N SER A 123 22.26 -10.51 19.76
CA SER A 123 22.54 -11.78 20.43
C SER A 123 23.82 -12.43 19.89
N TYR A 124 24.43 -13.28 20.71
CA TYR A 124 25.62 -14.09 20.39
C TYR A 124 26.93 -13.29 20.17
N PRO A 125 27.36 -12.45 21.14
CA PRO A 125 28.71 -11.88 21.09
C PRO A 125 29.74 -13.01 21.20
N LEU A 126 30.75 -12.99 20.33
CA LEU A 126 31.85 -13.96 20.34
C LEU A 126 33.05 -13.37 21.09
N ALA A 127 33.76 -14.22 21.82
CA ALA A 127 35.03 -13.83 22.42
C ALA A 127 36.07 -13.52 21.33
N ARG A 128 37.01 -12.62 21.60
CA ARG A 128 38.02 -12.21 20.60
C ARG A 128 38.87 -13.39 20.11
N ASP A 129 39.17 -14.33 21.00
CA ASP A 129 40.00 -15.50 20.70
C ASP A 129 39.22 -16.64 20.02
N ASP A 130 37.92 -16.43 19.73
CA ASP A 130 37.07 -17.48 19.18
C ASP A 130 37.58 -17.92 17.80
N PRO A 131 37.80 -19.23 17.59
CA PRO A 131 38.27 -19.79 16.31
C PRO A 131 37.34 -19.44 15.13
N LEU A 132 36.06 -19.13 15.36
CA LEU A 132 35.11 -18.74 14.31
C LEU A 132 35.37 -17.36 13.68
N ILE A 133 36.13 -16.49 14.36
CA ILE A 133 36.48 -15.16 13.84
C ILE A 133 37.62 -15.32 12.80
N PRO A 134 37.64 -14.58 11.68
CA PRO A 134 38.75 -14.67 10.74
C PRO A 134 40.09 -14.31 11.40
N ALA A 135 41.16 -15.06 11.08
CA ALA A 135 42.46 -14.92 11.74
C ALA A 135 43.06 -13.51 11.62
N HIS A 136 42.88 -12.85 10.48
CA HIS A 136 43.33 -11.48 10.25
C HIS A 136 42.63 -10.46 11.15
N VAL A 137 41.35 -10.71 11.51
CA VAL A 137 40.59 -9.85 12.43
C VAL A 137 41.02 -10.10 13.88
N ARG A 138 41.31 -11.35 14.26
CA ARG A 138 41.82 -11.67 15.61
C ARG A 138 43.21 -11.07 15.86
N ALA A 139 44.02 -10.94 14.82
CA ALA A 139 45.38 -10.39 14.93
C ALA A 139 45.40 -8.87 15.18
N ASP A 140 44.32 -8.15 14.88
CA ASP A 140 44.22 -6.70 15.09
C ASP A 140 43.67 -6.39 16.52
N PRO A 141 44.45 -5.74 17.40
CA PRO A 141 44.03 -5.40 18.75
C PRO A 141 42.80 -4.47 18.81
N ASN A 142 42.57 -3.69 17.75
CA ASN A 142 41.49 -2.71 17.64
C ASN A 142 40.30 -3.22 16.83
N ALA A 143 40.28 -4.51 16.46
CA ALA A 143 39.19 -5.08 15.71
C ALA A 143 37.84 -4.96 16.43
N PRO A 144 36.75 -4.65 15.69
CA PRO A 144 35.42 -4.54 16.25
C PRO A 144 34.90 -5.91 16.72
N LEU A 145 33.91 -5.89 17.62
CA LEU A 145 33.31 -7.12 18.15
C LEU A 145 32.51 -7.87 17.07
N HIS A 146 32.74 -9.18 16.98
CA HIS A 146 32.03 -10.08 16.08
C HIS A 146 30.89 -10.81 16.79
N TYR A 147 29.85 -11.07 16.02
CA TYR A 147 28.65 -11.77 16.47
C TYR A 147 28.38 -12.99 15.61
N GLY A 148 27.96 -14.08 16.26
CA GLY A 148 27.45 -15.29 15.61
C GLY A 148 26.00 -15.14 15.17
N LYS A 149 25.37 -16.25 14.77
CA LYS A 149 23.95 -16.31 14.39
C LYS A 149 23.19 -17.30 15.27
N GLY A 150 21.90 -17.08 15.50
CA GLY A 150 21.04 -18.06 16.15
C GLY A 150 19.59 -17.64 16.26
N GLY A 151 18.76 -18.51 16.86
CA GLY A 151 17.31 -18.30 16.92
C GLY A 151 16.86 -17.03 17.65
N ARG A 152 17.69 -16.50 18.55
CA ARG A 152 17.42 -15.22 19.25
C ARG A 152 17.39 -14.01 18.29
N ASP A 153 18.00 -14.13 17.10
CA ASP A 153 17.96 -13.07 16.09
C ASP A 153 16.53 -12.87 15.54
N PHE A 154 15.65 -13.88 15.61
CA PHE A 154 14.22 -13.70 15.26
C PHE A 154 13.48 -12.84 16.27
N ALA A 155 13.84 -12.90 17.55
CA ALA A 155 13.26 -12.05 18.57
C ALA A 155 13.65 -10.57 18.33
N PHE A 156 14.91 -10.33 17.96
CA PHE A 156 15.39 -9.02 17.52
C PHE A 156 14.57 -8.52 16.32
N VAL A 157 14.47 -9.32 15.26
CA VAL A 157 13.71 -8.94 14.04
C VAL A 157 12.24 -8.66 14.36
N GLY A 158 11.59 -9.51 15.16
CA GLY A 158 10.20 -9.33 15.56
C GLY A 158 9.97 -8.06 16.39
N PHE A 159 10.86 -7.76 17.33
CA PHE A 159 10.78 -6.53 18.11
C PHE A 159 10.95 -5.28 17.24
N TYR A 160 12.00 -5.25 16.40
CA TYR A 160 12.23 -4.10 15.53
C TYR A 160 11.17 -3.95 14.42
N THR A 161 10.50 -5.03 14.02
CA THR A 161 9.30 -4.96 13.16
C THR A 161 8.17 -4.15 13.83
N ILE A 162 7.96 -4.33 15.14
CA ILE A 162 6.97 -3.56 15.92
C ILE A 162 7.42 -2.10 16.05
N VAL A 163 8.70 -1.88 16.37
CA VAL A 163 9.28 -0.52 16.47
C VAL A 163 9.14 0.23 15.16
N LEU A 164 9.47 -0.39 14.02
CA LEU A 164 9.32 0.20 12.69
C LEU A 164 7.84 0.46 12.35
N SER A 165 6.92 -0.40 12.77
CA SER A 165 5.47 -0.16 12.62
C SER A 165 5.02 1.08 13.40
N PHE A 166 5.52 1.26 14.63
CA PHE A 166 5.30 2.49 15.40
C PHE A 166 5.88 3.70 14.66
N THR A 167 7.15 3.64 14.27
CA THR A 167 7.86 4.74 13.62
C THR A 167 7.17 5.16 12.33
N ARG A 168 6.73 4.20 11.50
CA ARG A 168 5.95 4.45 10.28
C ARG A 168 4.70 5.28 10.56
N GLU A 169 3.83 4.77 11.42
CA GLU A 169 2.56 5.43 11.71
C GLU A 169 2.74 6.78 12.41
N PHE A 170 3.74 6.89 13.28
CA PHE A 170 4.08 8.14 13.96
C PHE A 170 4.59 9.19 12.95
N CYS A 171 5.57 8.83 12.11
CA CYS A 171 6.11 9.72 11.08
C CYS A 171 5.02 10.16 10.09
N MET A 172 4.21 9.23 9.58
CA MET A 172 3.12 9.55 8.65
C MET A 172 2.13 10.55 9.26
N GLN A 173 1.66 10.33 10.49
CA GLN A 173 0.62 11.18 11.09
C GLN A 173 1.14 12.49 11.69
N ARG A 174 2.34 12.49 12.27
CA ARG A 174 2.88 13.62 13.04
C ARG A 174 3.86 14.48 12.24
N LEU A 175 4.68 13.87 11.39
CA LEU A 175 5.72 14.58 10.64
C LEU A 175 5.26 14.88 9.20
N ILE A 176 4.77 13.88 8.48
CA ILE A 176 4.52 13.99 7.03
C ILE A 176 3.15 14.61 6.73
N ARG A 177 2.11 14.24 7.47
CA ARG A 177 0.77 14.81 7.30
C ARG A 177 0.71 16.34 7.33
N PRO A 178 1.35 17.06 8.29
CA PRO A 178 1.35 18.53 8.26
C PRO A 178 2.10 19.08 7.04
N ILE A 179 3.18 18.42 6.60
CA ILE A 179 3.91 18.78 5.38
C ILE A 179 3.00 18.63 4.15
N ALA A 180 2.26 17.53 4.05
CA ALA A 180 1.31 17.31 2.96
C ALA A 180 0.22 18.40 2.89
N LEU A 181 -0.27 18.85 4.05
CA LEU A 181 -1.24 19.95 4.14
C LEU A 181 -0.63 21.30 3.78
N HIS A 182 0.63 21.53 4.16
CA HIS A 182 1.37 22.75 3.80
C HIS A 182 1.54 22.86 2.27
N PHE A 183 1.81 21.75 1.59
CA PHE A 183 1.85 21.67 0.12
C PHE A 183 0.47 21.59 -0.56
N GLY A 184 -0.63 21.80 0.18
CA GLY A 184 -1.98 21.89 -0.41
C GLY A 184 -2.64 20.55 -0.78
N ILE A 185 -2.07 19.41 -0.39
CA ILE A 185 -2.64 18.08 -0.68
C ILE A 185 -3.81 17.80 0.27
N ARG A 186 -5.02 18.15 -0.16
CA ARG A 186 -6.26 18.05 0.65
C ARG A 186 -7.08 16.78 0.41
N LYS A 187 -7.00 16.18 -0.80
CA LYS A 187 -7.71 14.93 -1.11
C LYS A 187 -7.15 13.80 -0.24
N ARG A 188 -8.03 13.06 0.46
CA ARG A 188 -7.63 12.02 1.44
C ARG A 188 -6.78 10.91 0.81
N ASP A 189 -7.15 10.46 -0.38
CA ASP A 189 -6.46 9.36 -1.06
C ASP A 189 -5.08 9.78 -1.56
N LYS A 190 -4.98 10.94 -2.22
CA LYS A 190 -3.70 11.56 -2.63
C LYS A 190 -2.81 11.81 -1.41
N GLN A 191 -3.40 12.27 -0.29
CA GLN A 191 -2.67 12.47 0.96
C GLN A 191 -2.12 11.15 1.53
N SER A 192 -2.90 10.07 1.53
CA SER A 192 -2.42 8.76 2.00
C SER A 192 -1.25 8.25 1.18
N ARG A 193 -1.37 8.30 -0.16
CA ARG A 193 -0.30 7.87 -1.07
C ARG A 193 0.97 8.70 -0.96
N PHE A 194 0.82 10.03 -0.86
CA PHE A 194 1.95 10.90 -0.59
C PHE A 194 2.65 10.55 0.73
N MET A 195 1.88 10.32 1.80
CA MET A 195 2.46 9.95 3.10
C MET A 195 3.19 8.60 3.04
N GLU A 196 2.65 7.60 2.32
CA GLU A 196 3.30 6.31 2.09
C GLU A 196 4.65 6.49 1.40
N GLN A 197 4.68 7.21 0.27
CA GLN A 197 5.91 7.44 -0.50
C GLN A 197 6.92 8.29 0.27
N ALA A 198 6.48 9.34 0.96
CA ALA A 198 7.37 10.21 1.72
C ALA A 198 7.99 9.49 2.92
N TYR A 199 7.27 8.56 3.56
CA TYR A 199 7.86 7.71 4.61
C TYR A 199 8.93 6.78 4.04
N THR A 200 8.65 6.14 2.91
CA THR A 200 9.62 5.28 2.20
C THR A 200 10.87 6.07 1.82
N ALA A 201 10.71 7.29 1.29
CA ALA A 201 11.83 8.19 0.98
C ALA A 201 12.63 8.57 2.24
N LEU A 202 11.96 8.91 3.35
CA LEU A 202 12.63 9.23 4.62
C LEU A 202 13.43 8.05 5.17
N TYR A 203 12.87 6.84 5.11
CA TYR A 203 13.55 5.62 5.57
C TYR A 203 14.82 5.36 4.77
N PHE A 204 14.72 5.34 3.43
CA PHE A 204 15.88 5.08 2.57
C PHE A 204 16.88 6.23 2.50
N ALA A 205 16.48 7.48 2.80
CA ALA A 205 17.41 8.60 2.97
C ALA A 205 18.41 8.35 4.12
N ILE A 206 17.99 7.61 5.15
CA ILE A 206 18.82 7.26 6.30
C ILE A 206 19.55 5.93 6.05
N TYR A 207 18.80 4.89 5.68
CA TYR A 207 19.34 3.54 5.52
C TYR A 207 20.21 3.36 4.27
N GLY A 208 19.98 4.12 3.20
CA GLY A 208 20.78 4.05 1.97
C GLY A 208 22.25 4.43 2.21
N PRO A 209 22.56 5.66 2.69
CA PRO A 209 23.92 6.05 3.03
C PRO A 209 24.54 5.17 4.11
N PHE A 210 23.75 4.76 5.11
CA PHE A 210 24.21 3.84 6.15
C PHE A 210 24.61 2.48 5.55
N GLY A 211 23.84 1.94 4.60
CA GLY A 211 24.16 0.71 3.89
C GLY A 211 25.44 0.81 3.06
N VAL A 212 25.67 1.93 2.38
CA VAL A 212 26.92 2.19 1.64
C VAL A 212 28.13 2.18 2.59
N TRP A 213 28.02 2.85 3.74
CA TRP A 213 29.06 2.84 4.77
C TRP A 213 29.30 1.44 5.38
N ILE A 214 28.25 0.63 5.55
CA ILE A 214 28.38 -0.77 5.96
C ILE A 214 29.12 -1.58 4.90
N MET A 215 28.77 -1.41 3.63
CA MET A 215 29.42 -2.13 2.53
C MET A 215 30.91 -1.82 2.42
N SER A 216 31.34 -0.59 2.72
CA SER A 216 32.76 -0.22 2.70
C SER A 216 33.59 -0.94 3.77
N ARG A 217 32.95 -1.49 4.80
CA ARG A 217 33.59 -2.32 5.84
C ARG A 217 33.63 -3.81 5.50
N THR A 218 33.08 -4.21 4.36
CA THR A 218 33.00 -5.61 3.93
C THR A 218 33.83 -5.83 2.66
N PRO A 219 34.25 -7.08 2.36
CA PRO A 219 34.96 -7.38 1.12
C PRO A 219 34.12 -7.17 -0.16
N VAL A 220 32.83 -6.85 -0.01
CA VAL A 220 31.87 -6.57 -1.09
C VAL A 220 31.89 -5.10 -1.53
N TRP A 221 32.83 -4.29 -1.02
CA TRP A 221 32.95 -2.89 -1.40
C TRP A 221 32.89 -2.69 -2.91
N TYR A 222 32.06 -1.72 -3.33
CA TYR A 222 31.79 -1.41 -4.73
C TYR A 222 31.31 -2.62 -5.56
N PHE A 223 30.49 -3.49 -4.95
CA PHE A 223 29.93 -4.68 -5.58
C PHE A 223 31.01 -5.63 -6.11
N ASN A 224 32.09 -5.82 -5.34
CA ASN A 224 33.10 -6.84 -5.63
C ASN A 224 32.48 -8.24 -5.45
N THR A 225 32.32 -8.94 -6.56
CA THR A 225 31.68 -10.26 -6.62
C THR A 225 32.54 -11.37 -6.02
N THR A 226 33.87 -11.23 -6.04
CA THR A 226 34.78 -12.21 -5.44
C THR A 226 34.65 -12.22 -3.92
N GLY A 227 34.53 -11.03 -3.32
CA GLY A 227 34.32 -10.85 -1.88
C GLY A 227 32.99 -11.42 -1.36
N MET A 228 32.04 -11.76 -2.23
CA MET A 228 30.81 -12.45 -1.85
C MET A 228 31.02 -13.92 -1.49
N TYR A 229 32.11 -14.55 -1.96
CA TYR A 229 32.40 -15.98 -1.76
C TYR A 229 33.73 -16.23 -1.07
N GLU A 230 34.65 -15.27 -1.11
CA GLU A 230 35.93 -15.38 -0.43
C GLU A 230 35.74 -15.55 1.08
N GLY A 231 36.41 -16.55 1.66
CA GLY A 231 36.27 -16.87 3.08
C GLY A 231 34.90 -17.46 3.47
N PHE A 232 34.09 -17.92 2.50
CA PHE A 232 32.82 -18.57 2.79
C PHE A 232 33.05 -19.95 3.46
N PRO A 233 32.33 -20.29 4.55
CA PRO A 233 31.11 -19.66 5.04
C PRO A 233 31.34 -18.47 5.99
N HIS A 234 30.63 -17.36 5.75
CA HIS A 234 30.66 -16.18 6.62
C HIS A 234 29.80 -16.40 7.88
N ARG A 235 30.36 -17.11 8.87
CA ARG A 235 29.66 -17.47 10.11
C ARG A 235 29.51 -16.31 11.08
N THR A 236 30.43 -15.36 11.03
CA THR A 236 30.49 -14.22 11.96
C THR A 236 30.45 -12.91 11.20
N HIS A 237 29.89 -11.88 11.83
CA HIS A 237 29.82 -10.53 11.27
C HIS A 237 30.15 -9.50 12.35
N GLU A 238 30.75 -8.38 11.92
CA GLU A 238 30.86 -7.19 12.75
C GLU A 238 29.48 -6.78 13.29
N ALA A 239 29.44 -6.27 14.52
CA ALA A 239 28.22 -5.82 15.18
C ALA A 239 27.32 -4.96 14.28
N VAL A 240 27.90 -3.98 13.61
CA VAL A 240 27.15 -3.01 12.81
C VAL A 240 26.61 -3.63 11.52
N VAL A 241 27.37 -4.55 10.91
CA VAL A 241 26.95 -5.32 9.73
C VAL A 241 25.77 -6.23 10.09
N LYS A 242 25.87 -6.96 11.21
CA LYS A 242 24.77 -7.81 11.69
C LYS A 242 23.52 -6.98 12.03
N ALA A 243 23.71 -5.85 12.74
CA ALA A 243 22.61 -4.96 13.11
C ALA A 243 21.89 -4.42 11.87
N TYR A 244 22.64 -3.88 10.89
CA TYR A 244 22.09 -3.41 9.62
C TYR A 244 21.28 -4.49 8.91
N TYR A 245 21.84 -5.70 8.81
CA TYR A 245 21.19 -6.79 8.11
C TYR A 245 19.87 -7.23 8.78
N LEU A 246 19.85 -7.34 10.11
CA LEU A 246 18.65 -7.69 10.87
C LEU A 246 17.61 -6.57 10.89
N LEU A 247 18.04 -5.31 10.95
CA LEU A 247 17.14 -4.15 10.85
C LEU A 247 16.48 -4.09 9.48
N GLN A 248 17.23 -4.34 8.40
CA GLN A 248 16.63 -4.45 7.06
C GLN A 248 15.66 -5.64 6.97
N ALA A 249 16.01 -6.80 7.54
CA ALA A 249 15.07 -7.92 7.62
C ALA A 249 13.77 -7.54 8.37
N SER A 250 13.88 -6.72 9.43
CA SER A 250 12.73 -6.21 10.19
C SER A 250 11.87 -5.26 9.38
N TYR A 251 12.48 -4.39 8.58
CA TYR A 251 11.76 -3.49 7.68
C TYR A 251 11.01 -4.25 6.59
N TRP A 252 11.65 -5.20 5.93
CA TRP A 252 11.00 -6.03 4.91
C TRP A 252 9.91 -6.94 5.50
N ALA A 253 10.11 -7.45 6.72
CA ALA A 253 9.06 -8.17 7.45
C ALA A 253 7.87 -7.24 7.78
N GLN A 254 8.14 -6.01 8.23
CA GLN A 254 7.12 -5.00 8.49
C GLN A 254 6.32 -4.66 7.23
N GLN A 255 7.00 -4.45 6.10
CA GLN A 255 6.34 -4.17 4.82
C GLN A 255 5.52 -5.37 4.33
N ALA A 256 6.02 -6.60 4.49
CA ALA A 256 5.26 -7.82 4.18
C ALA A 256 3.99 -7.96 5.02
N ILE A 257 4.03 -7.61 6.31
CA ILE A 257 2.85 -7.61 7.19
C ILE A 257 1.83 -6.55 6.74
N VAL A 258 2.28 -5.35 6.39
CA VAL A 258 1.41 -4.29 5.86
C VAL A 258 0.69 -4.75 4.60
N LEU A 259 1.40 -5.44 3.71
CA LEU A 259 0.86 -5.99 2.48
C LEU A 259 -0.14 -7.14 2.75
N MET A 260 0.21 -8.12 3.60
CA MET A 260 -0.66 -9.26 3.92
C MET A 260 -1.95 -8.84 4.61
N LEU A 261 -1.89 -7.84 5.49
CA LEU A 261 -3.06 -7.32 6.19
C LEU A 261 -3.88 -6.34 5.33
N MET A 262 -3.47 -6.11 4.07
CA MET A 262 -4.10 -5.17 3.12
C MET A 262 -4.35 -3.79 3.76
N LEU A 263 -3.39 -3.33 4.58
CA LEU A 263 -3.50 -2.01 5.23
C LEU A 263 -3.35 -0.87 4.22
N GLU A 264 -2.79 -1.15 3.05
CA GLU A 264 -2.71 -0.25 1.90
C GLU A 264 -3.71 -0.68 0.82
N LYS A 265 -4.37 0.29 0.17
CA LYS A 265 -5.30 0.01 -0.94
C LYS A 265 -4.55 -0.74 -2.06
N PRO A 266 -5.06 -1.88 -2.56
CA PRO A 266 -4.42 -2.64 -3.63
C PRO A 266 -4.14 -1.77 -4.84
N ARG A 267 -2.95 -1.94 -5.41
CA ARG A 267 -2.51 -1.24 -6.63
C ARG A 267 -2.73 -2.15 -7.85
N LYS A 268 -2.66 -1.59 -9.06
CA LYS A 268 -2.78 -2.36 -10.32
C LYS A 268 -1.70 -3.43 -10.48
N ASP A 269 -0.55 -3.23 -9.84
CA ASP A 269 0.60 -4.14 -9.77
C ASP A 269 0.63 -5.00 -8.48
N PHE A 270 -0.53 -5.21 -7.83
CA PHE A 270 -0.60 -5.92 -6.55
C PHE A 270 -0.08 -7.37 -6.64
N LYS A 271 -0.33 -8.08 -7.74
CA LYS A 271 0.12 -9.48 -7.90
C LYS A 271 1.65 -9.55 -7.99
N GLU A 272 2.24 -8.66 -8.78
CA GLU A 272 3.67 -8.50 -8.95
C GLU A 272 4.33 -8.07 -7.63
N LEU A 273 3.69 -7.17 -6.89
CA LEU A 273 4.15 -6.72 -5.57
C LEU A 273 4.11 -7.86 -4.54
N VAL A 274 3.08 -8.70 -4.53
CA VAL A 274 3.00 -9.88 -3.65
C VAL A 274 4.08 -10.91 -4.02
N ALA A 275 4.25 -11.21 -5.32
CA ALA A 275 5.30 -12.10 -5.79
C ALA A 275 6.69 -11.59 -5.37
N HIS A 276 6.95 -10.29 -5.54
CA HIS A 276 8.17 -9.64 -5.07
C HIS A 276 8.41 -9.83 -3.56
N HIS A 277 7.38 -9.64 -2.72
CA HIS A 277 7.53 -9.81 -1.28
C HIS A 277 7.84 -11.27 -0.90
N ILE A 278 7.23 -12.24 -1.58
CA ILE A 278 7.56 -13.66 -1.37
C ILE A 278 9.03 -13.92 -1.75
N ILE A 279 9.49 -13.41 -2.89
CA ILE A 279 10.87 -13.60 -3.37
C ILE A 279 11.86 -12.92 -2.42
N THR A 280 11.62 -11.66 -2.05
CA THR A 280 12.53 -10.88 -1.20
C THR A 280 12.61 -11.44 0.22
N VAL A 281 11.49 -11.76 0.87
CA VAL A 281 11.52 -12.40 2.20
C VAL A 281 12.23 -13.76 2.14
N SER A 282 12.04 -14.53 1.06
CA SER A 282 12.77 -15.79 0.85
C SER A 282 14.27 -15.57 0.67
N LEU A 283 14.68 -14.56 -0.11
CA LEU A 283 16.09 -14.19 -0.29
C LEU A 283 16.73 -13.80 1.04
N ILE A 284 16.07 -12.96 1.83
CA ILE A 284 16.56 -12.50 3.14
C ILE A 284 16.71 -13.70 4.10
N TRP A 285 15.68 -14.53 4.19
CA TRP A 285 15.69 -15.73 5.03
C TRP A 285 16.83 -16.68 4.66
N LEU A 286 16.91 -17.07 3.38
CA LEU A 286 17.88 -18.07 2.91
C LEU A 286 19.30 -17.52 2.96
N SER A 287 19.52 -16.26 2.60
CA SER A 287 20.85 -15.68 2.66
C SER A 287 21.35 -15.49 4.09
N TYR A 288 20.48 -15.18 5.05
CA TYR A 288 20.88 -15.19 6.46
C TYR A 288 21.18 -16.60 6.97
N ARG A 289 20.28 -17.56 6.70
CA ARG A 289 20.34 -18.95 7.19
C ARG A 289 21.53 -19.73 6.64
N PHE A 290 21.91 -19.49 5.39
CA PHE A 290 22.99 -20.19 4.68
C PHE A 290 24.25 -19.35 4.46
N HIS A 291 24.43 -18.26 5.22
CA HIS A 291 25.65 -17.44 5.22
C HIS A 291 25.97 -16.64 3.94
N PHE A 292 25.00 -16.37 3.08
CA PHE A 292 25.14 -15.48 1.92
C PHE A 292 24.84 -14.00 2.23
N THR A 293 25.15 -13.55 3.45
CA THR A 293 24.82 -12.19 3.92
C THR A 293 25.53 -11.11 3.12
N TYR A 294 26.76 -11.34 2.68
CA TYR A 294 27.53 -10.43 1.83
C TYR A 294 26.89 -10.19 0.47
N MET A 295 26.38 -11.24 -0.17
CA MET A 295 25.54 -11.10 -1.36
C MET A 295 24.25 -10.34 -1.05
N GLY A 296 23.62 -10.63 0.09
CA GLY A 296 22.43 -9.92 0.56
C GLY A 296 22.65 -8.42 0.78
N ILE A 297 23.79 -8.00 1.32
CA ILE A 297 24.14 -6.57 1.51
C ILE A 297 24.19 -5.85 0.15
N ALA A 298 24.84 -6.45 -0.86
CA ALA A 298 24.88 -5.90 -2.20
C ALA A 298 23.48 -5.74 -2.81
N VAL A 299 22.62 -6.75 -2.64
CA VAL A 299 21.22 -6.69 -3.10
C VAL A 299 20.45 -5.59 -2.36
N TYR A 300 20.52 -5.52 -1.02
CA TYR A 300 19.85 -4.47 -0.25
C TYR A 300 20.22 -3.07 -0.75
N ILE A 301 21.51 -2.75 -0.85
CA ILE A 301 21.96 -1.39 -1.20
C ILE A 301 21.48 -0.95 -2.58
N THR A 302 21.56 -1.84 -3.57
CA THR A 302 21.04 -1.52 -4.92
C THR A 302 19.54 -1.24 -4.89
N HIS A 303 18.81 -1.97 -4.05
CA HIS A 303 17.36 -1.84 -3.92
C HIS A 303 16.97 -0.58 -3.15
N ASP A 304 17.59 -0.33 -2.00
CA ASP A 304 17.32 0.83 -1.13
C ASP A 304 17.61 2.16 -1.84
N ILE A 305 18.75 2.25 -2.55
CA ILE A 305 19.11 3.47 -3.26
C ILE A 305 18.12 3.74 -4.38
N SER A 306 17.77 2.73 -5.19
CA SER A 306 16.81 2.93 -6.29
C SER A 306 15.39 3.22 -5.79
N ASP A 307 14.97 2.63 -4.67
CA ASP A 307 13.67 2.90 -4.06
C ASP A 307 13.59 4.30 -3.43
N PHE A 308 14.71 4.85 -2.93
CA PHE A 308 14.78 6.25 -2.51
C PHE A 308 14.45 7.20 -3.68
N PHE A 309 15.08 7.00 -4.84
CA PHE A 309 14.81 7.83 -6.02
C PHE A 309 13.38 7.61 -6.54
N LEU A 310 12.87 6.37 -6.53
CA LEU A 310 11.49 6.09 -6.92
C LEU A 310 10.48 6.82 -6.02
N ALA A 311 10.62 6.67 -4.71
CA ALA A 311 9.71 7.26 -3.73
C ALA A 311 9.78 8.79 -3.76
N SER A 312 10.98 9.35 -3.87
CA SER A 312 11.20 10.80 -3.96
C SER A 312 10.64 11.38 -5.26
N SER A 313 10.76 10.69 -6.39
CA SER A 313 10.19 11.14 -7.67
C SER A 313 8.66 11.25 -7.61
N LYS A 314 8.01 10.28 -6.95
CA LYS A 314 6.55 10.33 -6.70
C LYS A 314 6.17 11.48 -5.76
N CYS A 315 6.96 11.72 -4.71
CA CYS A 315 6.74 12.85 -3.81
C CYS A 315 6.83 14.18 -4.56
N LEU A 316 7.82 14.36 -5.43
CA LEU A 316 7.98 15.55 -6.28
C LEU A 316 6.83 15.72 -7.27
N ASN A 317 6.32 14.62 -7.82
CA ASN A 317 5.13 14.64 -8.67
C ASN A 317 3.88 15.06 -7.90
N TYR A 318 3.66 14.55 -6.68
CA TYR A 318 2.47 14.90 -5.88
C TYR A 318 2.40 16.38 -5.46
N ILE A 319 3.55 17.06 -5.34
CA ILE A 319 3.65 18.50 -5.04
C ILE A 319 3.78 19.38 -6.30
N ASP A 320 3.64 18.79 -7.48
CA ASP A 320 3.70 19.48 -8.79
C ASP A 320 5.01 20.29 -8.99
N SER A 321 6.13 19.74 -8.52
CA SER A 321 7.43 20.42 -8.57
C SER A 321 7.98 20.52 -10.00
N PRO A 322 8.57 21.66 -10.42
CA PRO A 322 9.13 21.82 -11.76
C PRO A 322 10.33 20.91 -12.05
N ILE A 323 10.99 20.39 -11.01
CA ILE A 323 12.15 19.49 -11.15
C ILE A 323 11.76 18.02 -11.32
N VAL A 324 10.47 17.68 -11.38
CA VAL A 324 10.01 16.28 -11.49
C VAL A 324 10.60 15.57 -12.70
N THR A 325 10.66 16.24 -13.84
CA THR A 325 11.16 15.71 -15.12
C THR A 325 12.65 15.35 -15.06
N PRO A 326 13.59 16.28 -14.77
CA PRO A 326 15.00 15.93 -14.67
C PRO A 326 15.25 14.90 -13.58
N TYR A 327 14.52 14.97 -12.45
CA TYR A 327 14.65 13.99 -11.37
C TYR A 327 14.20 12.58 -11.80
N PHE A 328 13.12 12.48 -12.59
CA PHE A 328 12.65 11.19 -13.13
C PHE A 328 13.68 10.54 -14.06
N PHE A 329 14.40 11.32 -14.88
CA PHE A 329 15.49 10.78 -15.70
C PHE A 329 16.67 10.28 -14.85
N VAL A 330 17.05 11.01 -13.79
CA VAL A 330 18.08 10.54 -12.85
C VAL A 330 17.64 9.24 -12.18
N PHE A 331 16.38 9.17 -11.73
CA PHE A 331 15.79 7.95 -11.19
C PHE A 331 15.91 6.78 -12.17
N MET A 332 15.59 6.97 -13.45
CA MET A 332 15.67 5.91 -14.46
C MET A 332 17.10 5.39 -14.65
N LEU A 333 18.11 6.27 -14.62
CA LEU A 333 19.53 5.87 -14.68
C LEU A 333 19.94 5.06 -13.45
N VAL A 334 19.56 5.52 -12.26
CA VAL A 334 19.85 4.81 -11.00
C VAL A 334 19.15 3.45 -10.95
N TRP A 335 17.89 3.38 -11.40
CA TRP A 335 17.15 2.13 -11.52
C TRP A 335 17.85 1.17 -12.49
N GLY A 336 18.18 1.62 -13.70
CA GLY A 336 18.87 0.80 -14.70
C GLY A 336 20.21 0.26 -14.19
N TYR A 337 21.00 1.10 -13.53
CA TYR A 337 22.29 0.69 -12.97
C TYR A 337 22.13 -0.27 -11.78
N GLY A 338 21.34 0.10 -10.77
CA GLY A 338 21.19 -0.68 -9.54
C GLY A 338 20.40 -1.97 -9.74
N ARG A 339 19.21 -1.87 -10.35
CA ARG A 339 18.26 -2.99 -10.48
C ARG A 339 18.58 -3.93 -11.63
N HIS A 340 19.24 -3.47 -12.69
CA HIS A 340 19.57 -4.33 -13.83
C HIS A 340 21.07 -4.62 -13.93
N TYR A 341 21.93 -3.61 -14.13
CA TYR A 341 23.35 -3.87 -14.37
C TYR A 341 24.03 -4.60 -13.20
N ILE A 342 23.89 -4.10 -11.96
CA ILE A 342 24.50 -4.74 -10.80
C ILE A 342 23.84 -6.09 -10.48
N ASN A 343 22.53 -6.21 -10.59
CA ASN A 343 21.85 -7.49 -10.35
C ASN A 343 22.30 -8.57 -11.36
N LEU A 344 22.38 -8.23 -12.66
CA LEU A 344 22.92 -9.11 -13.69
C LEU A 344 24.40 -9.48 -13.43
N LYS A 345 25.20 -8.54 -12.92
CA LYS A 345 26.59 -8.82 -12.49
C LYS A 345 26.62 -9.85 -11.35
N ILE A 346 25.71 -9.77 -10.38
CA ILE A 346 25.59 -10.75 -9.29
C ILE A 346 25.14 -12.12 -9.83
N ILE A 347 24.13 -12.15 -10.72
CA ILE A 347 23.68 -13.39 -11.37
C ILE A 347 24.83 -14.05 -12.16
N TRP A 348 25.56 -13.26 -12.95
CA TRP A 348 26.72 -13.74 -13.71
C TRP A 348 27.80 -14.31 -12.80
N SER A 349 28.02 -13.67 -11.65
CA SER A 349 28.92 -14.16 -10.62
C SER A 349 28.46 -15.49 -10.01
N VAL A 350 27.15 -15.68 -9.80
CA VAL A 350 26.60 -16.97 -9.34
C VAL A 350 26.84 -18.09 -10.38
N LEU A 351 26.84 -17.77 -11.67
CA LEU A 351 27.10 -18.75 -12.73
C LEU A 351 28.60 -19.08 -12.88
N THR A 352 29.49 -18.09 -12.75
CA THR A 352 30.92 -18.22 -13.08
C THR A 352 31.84 -18.37 -11.87
N ALA A 353 31.65 -17.52 -10.84
CA ALA A 353 32.54 -17.42 -9.69
C ALA A 353 32.11 -18.30 -8.50
N PHE A 354 30.82 -18.66 -8.42
CA PHE A 354 30.29 -19.47 -7.32
C PHE A 354 30.95 -20.85 -7.20
N LYS A 355 31.32 -21.50 -8.31
CA LYS A 355 32.00 -22.80 -8.23
C LYS A 355 33.51 -22.66 -8.00
N THR A 356 34.10 -21.56 -8.47
CA THR A 356 35.56 -21.41 -8.57
C THR A 356 36.19 -20.71 -7.37
N VAL A 357 35.48 -19.78 -6.71
CA VAL A 357 36.01 -19.02 -5.57
C VAL A 357 35.70 -19.73 -4.25
N GLY A 358 36.71 -20.33 -3.62
CA GLY A 358 36.58 -21.05 -2.34
C GLY A 358 35.95 -22.45 -2.48
N PRO A 359 35.89 -23.24 -1.39
CA PRO A 359 35.44 -24.63 -1.45
C PRO A 359 34.01 -24.75 -2.00
N PHE A 360 33.78 -25.76 -2.85
CA PHE A 360 32.47 -26.08 -3.41
C PHE A 360 32.07 -27.49 -2.96
N GLU A 361 31.61 -27.58 -1.72
CA GLU A 361 31.20 -28.82 -1.08
C GLU A 361 30.03 -28.55 -0.13
N LEU A 362 29.25 -29.59 0.15
CA LEU A 362 28.20 -29.55 1.16
C LEU A 362 28.70 -30.24 2.42
N ASN A 363 28.86 -29.49 3.50
CA ASN A 363 29.23 -30.05 4.80
C ASN A 363 28.40 -29.37 5.90
N TRP A 364 27.57 -30.16 6.59
CA TRP A 364 26.67 -29.68 7.63
C TRP A 364 27.40 -29.33 8.93
N GLU A 365 28.49 -30.03 9.25
CA GLU A 365 29.29 -29.81 10.47
C GLU A 365 30.06 -28.50 10.37
N THR A 366 30.69 -28.25 9.22
CA THR A 366 31.39 -27.00 8.95
C THR A 366 30.45 -25.90 8.41
N GLN A 367 29.14 -26.13 8.39
CA GLN A 367 28.14 -25.19 7.86
C GLN A 367 28.52 -24.64 6.47
N GLN A 368 29.22 -25.48 5.68
CA GLN A 368 29.62 -25.15 4.32
C GLN A 368 28.47 -25.49 3.39
N TYR A 369 27.73 -24.47 2.97
CA TYR A 369 26.51 -24.62 2.19
C TYR A 369 26.69 -24.31 0.71
N LYS A 370 27.93 -24.07 0.26
CA LYS A 370 28.27 -23.72 -1.11
C LYS A 370 28.34 -24.98 -1.98
N CYS A 371 27.19 -25.39 -2.48
CA CYS A 371 27.02 -26.59 -3.31
C CYS A 371 26.11 -26.34 -4.51
N TRP A 372 25.94 -27.35 -5.38
CA TRP A 372 25.11 -27.25 -6.58
C TRP A 372 23.66 -26.86 -6.26
N ILE A 373 23.09 -27.39 -5.17
CA ILE A 373 21.72 -27.08 -4.73
C ILE A 373 21.62 -25.59 -4.39
N SER A 374 22.53 -25.08 -3.55
CA SER A 374 22.55 -23.67 -3.16
C SER A 374 22.74 -22.75 -4.36
N GLN A 375 23.52 -23.16 -5.36
CA GLN A 375 23.74 -22.40 -6.57
C GLN A 375 22.45 -22.24 -7.38
N TYR A 376 21.71 -23.33 -7.62
CA TYR A 376 20.45 -23.27 -8.36
C TYR A 376 19.36 -22.51 -7.62
N ILE A 377 19.25 -22.68 -6.28
CA ILE A 377 18.28 -21.93 -5.47
C ILE A 377 18.60 -20.43 -5.50
N THR A 378 19.87 -20.06 -5.27
CA THR A 378 20.30 -18.66 -5.27
C THR A 378 20.10 -18.04 -6.65
N LEU A 379 20.46 -18.77 -7.72
CA LEU A 379 20.25 -18.34 -9.10
C LEU A 379 18.76 -18.14 -9.38
N GLY A 380 17.91 -19.11 -9.02
CA GLY A 380 16.46 -19.05 -9.25
C GLY A 380 15.81 -17.86 -8.55
N LEU A 381 16.18 -17.60 -7.29
CA LEU A 381 15.64 -16.47 -6.54
C LEU A 381 16.12 -15.12 -7.07
N LEU A 382 17.40 -14.97 -7.41
CA LEU A 382 17.93 -13.75 -8.01
C LEU A 382 17.38 -13.51 -9.41
N ALA A 383 17.24 -14.55 -10.22
CA ALA A 383 16.60 -14.47 -11.53
C ALA A 383 15.11 -14.09 -11.42
N SER A 384 14.40 -14.63 -10.43
CA SER A 384 13.00 -14.25 -10.16
C SER A 384 12.90 -12.78 -9.73
N LEU A 385 13.81 -12.32 -8.87
CA LEU A 385 13.91 -10.92 -8.48
C LEU A 385 14.19 -10.02 -9.70
N GLN A 386 15.11 -10.43 -10.58
CA GLN A 386 15.40 -9.74 -11.83
C GLN A 386 14.21 -9.70 -12.78
N ALA A 387 13.43 -10.78 -12.88
CA ALA A 387 12.23 -10.83 -13.72
C ALA A 387 11.19 -9.80 -13.27
N VAL A 388 10.94 -9.67 -11.96
CA VAL A 388 10.03 -8.64 -11.44
C VAL A 388 10.60 -7.23 -11.68
N ASN A 389 11.91 -7.05 -11.47
CA ASN A 389 12.57 -5.77 -11.76
C ASN A 389 12.43 -5.39 -13.25
N LEU A 390 12.49 -6.34 -14.18
CA LEU A 390 12.28 -6.09 -15.62
C LEU A 390 10.84 -5.67 -15.95
N ILE A 391 9.84 -6.26 -15.29
CA ILE A 391 8.43 -5.85 -15.43
C ILE A 391 8.28 -4.37 -15.03
N TRP A 392 8.79 -4.00 -13.86
CA TRP A 392 8.75 -2.60 -13.42
C TRP A 392 9.61 -1.67 -14.28
N GLY A 393 10.78 -2.12 -14.73
CA GLY A 393 11.61 -1.40 -15.69
C GLY A 393 10.86 -1.09 -16.99
N PHE A 394 10.11 -2.06 -17.52
CA PHE A 394 9.23 -1.85 -18.67
C PHE A 394 8.14 -0.80 -18.39
N LEU A 395 7.50 -0.83 -17.22
CA LEU A 395 6.52 0.18 -16.83
C LEU A 395 7.13 1.58 -16.73
N ILE A 396 8.34 1.71 -16.19
CA ILE A 396 9.08 2.98 -16.10
C ILE A 396 9.39 3.51 -17.50
N CYS A 397 9.92 2.67 -18.39
CA CYS A 397 10.19 3.05 -19.78
C CYS A 397 8.91 3.44 -20.53
N ARG A 398 7.79 2.75 -20.28
CA ARG A 398 6.48 3.10 -20.86
C ARG A 398 6.01 4.48 -20.42
N ILE A 399 6.20 4.84 -19.14
CA ILE A 399 5.90 6.18 -18.63
C ILE A 399 6.83 7.22 -19.26
N ALA A 400 8.13 6.92 -19.36
CA ALA A 400 9.11 7.80 -20.00
C ALA A 400 8.78 8.07 -21.48
N TYR A 401 8.39 7.03 -22.23
CA TYR A 401 7.97 7.17 -23.62
C TYR A 401 6.74 8.08 -23.76
N ARG A 402 5.73 7.89 -22.91
CA ARG A 402 4.55 8.76 -22.89
C ARG A 402 4.93 10.21 -22.58
N PHE A 403 5.80 10.41 -21.60
CA PHE A 403 6.29 11.74 -21.23
C PHE A 403 7.05 12.43 -22.38
N ALA A 404 7.81 11.67 -23.18
CA ALA A 404 8.58 12.21 -24.30
C ALA A 404 7.73 12.53 -25.54
N VAL A 405 6.68 11.74 -25.81
CA VAL A 405 5.84 11.86 -27.02
C VAL A 405 4.69 12.86 -26.85
N TYR A 406 4.03 12.89 -25.69
CA TYR A 406 2.85 13.73 -25.46
C TYR A 406 3.20 15.12 -24.89
N LYS A 407 4.28 15.74 -25.37
CA LYS A 407 4.90 16.96 -24.82
C LYS A 407 4.05 18.25 -24.83
N ASP A 408 2.88 18.28 -25.50
CA ASP A 408 2.14 19.53 -25.81
C ASP A 408 0.68 19.57 -25.30
N MET A 409 0.43 19.31 -24.01
CA MET A 409 -0.72 19.91 -23.33
C MET A 409 -0.27 20.46 -21.97
N GLU A 410 0.18 21.70 -21.97
CA GLU A 410 0.54 22.48 -20.78
C GLU A 410 -0.66 22.82 -19.87
N ASP A 411 -1.86 22.28 -20.10
CA ASP A 411 -3.06 22.57 -19.28
C ASP A 411 -3.72 21.31 -18.68
N ASP A 412 -2.99 20.20 -18.54
CA ASP A 412 -3.49 18.97 -17.90
C ASP A 412 -2.50 18.37 -16.89
N ARG A 413 -1.60 19.21 -16.36
CA ARG A 413 -0.54 18.83 -15.41
C ARG A 413 -1.05 18.22 -14.09
N SER A 414 -2.37 18.11 -13.91
CA SER A 414 -3.03 17.48 -12.75
C SER A 414 -3.51 16.04 -12.96
N GLU A 415 -3.43 15.47 -14.17
CA GLU A 415 -3.77 14.06 -14.43
C GLU A 415 -2.54 13.24 -14.86
N TYR A 416 -1.71 12.81 -13.91
CA TYR A 416 -0.94 11.57 -14.12
C TYR A 416 -0.69 10.76 -12.86
N GLU A 417 -1.78 10.44 -12.18
CA GLU A 417 -2.02 9.07 -11.72
C GLU A 417 -3.50 8.85 -12.04
N PRO A 418 -3.92 8.00 -13.01
CA PRO A 418 -5.33 7.69 -13.13
C PRO A 418 -5.72 7.09 -11.79
N THR A 419 -6.51 7.85 -11.02
CA THR A 419 -7.02 7.38 -9.75
C THR A 419 -7.74 6.06 -10.03
N ASP A 420 -7.66 5.07 -9.16
CA ASP A 420 -8.36 3.78 -9.42
C ASP A 420 -9.85 4.04 -9.78
N GLU A 421 -10.43 5.12 -9.23
CA GLU A 421 -11.77 5.64 -9.54
C GLU A 421 -11.96 6.13 -11.00
N GLU A 422 -10.97 6.80 -11.60
CA GLU A 422 -11.04 7.26 -13.00
C GLU A 422 -10.82 6.12 -13.99
N THR A 423 -10.03 5.12 -13.60
CA THR A 423 -9.89 3.89 -14.39
C THR A 423 -11.13 3.03 -14.31
N GLU A 424 -11.72 2.88 -13.12
CA GLU A 424 -13.01 2.20 -12.94
C GLU A 424 -14.15 2.96 -13.64
N ALA A 425 -14.12 4.30 -13.64
CA ALA A 425 -15.08 5.11 -14.39
C ALA A 425 -14.91 4.92 -15.90
N LYS A 426 -13.67 4.91 -16.41
CA LYS A 426 -13.39 4.62 -17.83
C LYS A 426 -13.76 3.17 -18.20
N GLU A 427 -13.51 2.19 -17.35
CA GLU A 427 -13.92 0.80 -17.58
C GLU A 427 -15.44 0.60 -17.50
N LYS A 428 -16.14 1.35 -16.63
CA LYS A 428 -17.61 1.37 -16.59
C LYS A 428 -18.19 2.03 -17.84
N LEU A 429 -17.64 3.16 -18.28
CA LEU A 429 -18.04 3.83 -19.52
C LEU A 429 -17.82 2.92 -20.74
N ILE A 430 -16.70 2.20 -20.81
CA ILE A 430 -16.43 1.23 -21.89
C ILE A 430 -17.40 0.04 -21.83
N ARG A 431 -17.80 -0.41 -20.64
CA ARG A 431 -18.82 -1.46 -20.46
C ARG A 431 -20.23 -0.99 -20.81
N GLU A 432 -20.58 0.25 -20.49
CA GLU A 432 -21.87 0.86 -20.83
C GLU A 432 -21.98 1.10 -22.35
N ASP A 433 -20.92 1.61 -22.99
CA ASP A 433 -20.84 1.73 -24.46
C ASP A 433 -20.89 0.37 -25.17
N GLY A 434 -20.27 -0.66 -24.56
CA GLY A 434 -20.35 -2.04 -25.05
C GLY A 434 -21.76 -2.62 -24.94
N ALA A 435 -22.42 -2.41 -23.81
CA ALA A 435 -23.79 -2.85 -23.57
C ALA A 435 -24.81 -2.12 -24.47
N GLU A 436 -24.63 -0.81 -24.71
CA GLU A 436 -25.48 -0.06 -25.66
C GLU A 436 -25.33 -0.55 -27.11
N LYS A 437 -24.11 -0.94 -27.52
CA LYS A 437 -23.87 -1.53 -28.84
C LYS A 437 -24.51 -2.92 -28.98
N GLU A 438 -24.39 -3.77 -27.97
CA GLU A 438 -25.06 -5.08 -27.95
C GLU A 438 -26.58 -4.95 -27.94
N THR A 439 -27.12 -3.94 -27.25
CA THR A 439 -28.57 -3.67 -27.22
C THR A 439 -29.08 -3.16 -28.57
N LYS A 440 -28.32 -2.29 -29.26
CA LYS A 440 -28.63 -1.86 -30.62
C LYS A 440 -28.55 -2.99 -31.64
N GLU A 441 -27.53 -3.85 -31.57
CA GLU A 441 -27.45 -5.03 -32.44
C GLU A 441 -28.58 -6.04 -32.19
N GLN A 442 -29.07 -6.16 -30.96
CA GLN A 442 -30.25 -6.99 -30.66
C GLN A 442 -31.54 -6.35 -31.16
N MET A 443 -31.70 -5.03 -31.06
CA MET A 443 -32.87 -4.32 -31.60
C MET A 443 -32.91 -4.41 -33.14
N ASP A 444 -31.77 -4.24 -33.82
CA ASP A 444 -31.68 -4.38 -35.28
C ASP A 444 -32.01 -5.81 -35.75
N LYS A 445 -31.66 -6.83 -34.96
CA LYS A 445 -32.03 -8.24 -35.23
C LYS A 445 -33.52 -8.52 -35.01
N VAL A 446 -34.14 -7.86 -34.03
CA VAL A 446 -35.60 -7.98 -33.78
C VAL A 446 -36.40 -7.26 -34.85
N GLU A 447 -35.93 -6.11 -35.35
CA GLU A 447 -36.57 -5.37 -36.44
C GLU A 447 -36.49 -6.13 -37.78
N GLN A 448 -35.41 -6.89 -38.02
CA GLN A 448 -35.29 -7.79 -39.17
C GLN A 448 -36.14 -9.08 -39.06
N MET A 449 -36.69 -9.40 -37.88
CA MET A 449 -37.57 -10.55 -37.64
C MET A 449 -39.05 -10.19 -37.52
N ALA A 450 -39.42 -8.91 -37.66
CA ALA A 450 -40.82 -8.49 -37.66
C ALA A 450 -41.56 -9.02 -38.90
N PRO A 451 -42.72 -9.70 -38.75
CA PRO A 451 -43.43 -10.29 -39.87
C PRO A 451 -44.08 -9.21 -40.75
N VAL A 452 -43.74 -9.23 -42.04
CA VAL A 452 -44.39 -8.42 -43.07
C VAL A 452 -45.85 -8.84 -43.17
N THR A 453 -46.77 -7.97 -42.76
CA THR A 453 -48.21 -8.11 -43.05
C THR A 453 -48.46 -7.99 -44.55
N PRO A 454 -49.16 -8.93 -45.20
CA PRO A 454 -49.49 -8.82 -46.62
C PRO A 454 -50.70 -7.90 -46.81
N THR A 455 -50.54 -6.87 -47.65
CA THR A 455 -51.62 -6.02 -48.16
C THR A 455 -52.46 -6.80 -49.19
N PRO A 456 -53.80 -6.65 -49.23
CA PRO A 456 -54.64 -7.42 -50.14
C PRO A 456 -54.70 -6.83 -51.56
N ALA A 457 -54.69 -7.75 -52.52
CA ALA A 457 -55.03 -7.70 -53.95
C ALA A 457 -55.45 -6.37 -54.60
N HIS A 458 -54.76 -5.99 -55.68
CA HIS A 458 -55.34 -5.20 -56.77
C HIS A 458 -56.25 -6.07 -57.64
N PRO A 459 -57.25 -5.46 -58.31
CA PRO A 459 -57.50 -5.83 -59.69
C PRO A 459 -57.47 -4.63 -60.64
N VAL A 460 -57.11 -4.98 -61.88
CA VAL A 460 -57.30 -4.29 -63.16
C VAL A 460 -56.31 -3.19 -63.54
N ALA A 461 -55.63 -3.48 -64.65
CA ALA A 461 -54.75 -2.62 -65.41
C ALA A 461 -55.51 -1.54 -66.18
N VAL A 462 -54.93 -0.34 -66.25
CA VAL A 462 -55.08 0.58 -67.39
C VAL A 462 -53.70 1.16 -67.70
N GLU A 463 -53.25 0.85 -68.91
CA GLU A 463 -52.07 1.37 -69.59
C GLU A 463 -52.37 2.76 -70.14
N GLN A 464 -51.54 3.76 -69.83
CA GLN A 464 -51.38 4.94 -70.67
C GLN A 464 -49.91 5.37 -70.72
N ASP A 465 -49.35 5.18 -71.91
CA ASP A 465 -48.12 5.77 -72.42
C ASP A 465 -48.04 7.29 -72.20
N SER A 466 -46.82 7.78 -71.93
CA SER A 466 -46.39 9.10 -72.42
C SER A 466 -44.87 9.16 -72.58
N ILE A 467 -44.43 8.83 -73.79
CA ILE A 467 -43.67 9.70 -74.69
C ILE A 467 -42.78 10.76 -73.98
N GLY A 468 -41.72 10.28 -73.35
CA GLY A 468 -40.57 11.07 -72.88
C GLY A 468 -39.29 10.42 -73.38
N SER A 469 -39.27 10.17 -74.68
CA SER A 469 -38.28 9.45 -75.46
C SER A 469 -36.82 9.84 -75.18
N ARG A 470 -36.01 8.79 -75.02
CA ARG A 470 -34.90 8.48 -75.93
C ARG A 470 -34.06 9.69 -76.37
N VAL A 471 -33.15 10.16 -75.53
CA VAL A 471 -31.88 10.73 -76.00
C VAL A 471 -30.81 10.40 -74.96
N LYS A 472 -29.69 9.84 -75.42
CA LYS A 472 -28.46 9.45 -74.67
C LYS A 472 -28.43 8.03 -74.05
N GLN A 473 -28.71 7.02 -74.87
CA GLN A 473 -27.69 5.98 -75.05
C GLN A 473 -26.76 6.42 -76.19
N ARG A 474 -25.58 6.93 -75.84
CA ARG A 474 -24.33 6.87 -76.64
C ARG A 474 -23.29 7.71 -75.89
N LYS A 475 -22.13 7.09 -75.61
CA LYS A 475 -20.97 7.57 -74.85
C LYS A 475 -20.96 7.19 -73.37
N SER A 476 -20.58 5.96 -73.07
CA SER A 476 -19.21 5.69 -72.59
C SER A 476 -19.13 4.25 -72.12
N GLY A 477 -18.77 3.37 -73.04
CA GLY A 477 -18.14 2.10 -72.71
C GLY A 477 -16.73 2.14 -73.30
N LYS A 478 -15.75 1.70 -72.50
CA LYS A 478 -14.31 1.52 -72.78
C LYS A 478 -13.41 2.74 -72.62
N GLN A 479 -12.70 2.79 -71.50
CA GLN A 479 -11.31 2.28 -71.42
C GLN A 479 -11.05 1.70 -70.03
#